data_AF-A0A2S0LY48-F1
#
_entry.id   AF-A0A2S0LY48-F1
#
_cell.length_a   1.000
_cell.length_b   1.000
_cell.length_c   1.000
_cell.angle_alpha   90.00
_cell.angle_beta   90.00
_cell.angle_gamma   90.00
#
_symmetry.space_group_name_H-M   'P 1'
#
loop_
_entity.id
_entity.type
_entity.pdbx_description
1 polymer ?
#
loop_
_entity_poly.entity_id
_entity_poly.type
_entity_poly.pdbx_seq_one_letter_code
_entity_poly.pdbx_strand_id
1 'polypeptide(L)'
;MSELYAIHDGEPMLSTKGMAVLFGLPLDEIQEASRRAGTNEQFLIPADWMRRGRLRAKEAQAATGETDMHSALMYWYGKEGVR
;
A
#
# COMPACT_ATOMS: atom_id res chain seq x y z
N MET A 1 15.49 -4.18 -4.61
CA MET A 1 14.14 -3.56 -4.60
C MET A 1 13.40 -4.07 -3.38
N SER A 2 12.70 -3.19 -2.66
CA SER A 2 11.94 -3.53 -1.45
C SER A 2 10.77 -4.47 -1.77
N GLU A 3 10.42 -5.39 -0.86
CA GLU A 3 9.27 -6.31 -0.98
C GLU A 3 7.90 -5.60 -1.09
N LEU A 4 7.88 -4.28 -0.88
CA LEU A 4 6.71 -3.41 -1.02
C LEU A 4 6.38 -3.08 -2.47
N TYR A 5 7.24 -3.42 -3.42
CA TYR A 5 7.04 -3.22 -4.85
C TYR A 5 7.14 -4.55 -5.61
N ALA A 6 6.39 -4.67 -6.70
CA ALA A 6 6.43 -5.76 -7.66
C ALA A 6 6.61 -5.19 -9.07
N ILE A 7 7.22 -5.97 -9.98
CA ILE A 7 7.33 -5.58 -11.38
C ILE A 7 6.15 -6.18 -12.13
N HIS A 8 5.37 -5.33 -12.79
CA HIS A 8 4.31 -5.71 -13.71
C HIS A 8 4.56 -5.01 -15.05
N ASP A 9 4.68 -5.78 -16.13
CA ASP A 9 4.98 -5.26 -17.49
C ASP A 9 6.21 -4.34 -17.57
N GLY A 10 7.21 -4.58 -16.71
CA GLY A 10 8.44 -3.78 -16.64
C GLY A 10 8.34 -2.53 -15.77
N GLU A 11 7.14 -2.20 -15.26
CA GLU A 11 6.90 -1.07 -14.38
C GLU A 11 6.85 -1.48 -12.89
N PRO A 12 7.49 -0.74 -11.98
CA PRO A 12 7.37 -0.97 -10.55
C PRO A 12 5.99 -0.53 -10.06
N MET A 13 5.19 -1.50 -9.67
CA MET A 13 3.89 -1.31 -9.03
C MET A 13 3.96 -1.66 -7.54
N LEU A 14 2.96 -1.22 -6.79
CA LEU A 14 2.83 -1.57 -5.39
C LEU A 14 2.51 -3.06 -5.25
N SER A 15 3.27 -3.79 -4.44
CA SER A 15 2.93 -5.19 -4.12
C SER A 15 1.74 -5.25 -3.15
N THR A 16 1.14 -6.42 -2.97
CA THR A 16 0.10 -6.62 -1.94
C THR A 16 0.59 -6.28 -0.53
N LYS A 17 1.88 -6.51 -0.24
CA LYS A 17 2.53 -6.07 1.00
C LYS A 17 2.65 -4.55 1.08
N GLY A 18 3.03 -3.90 -0.01
CA GLY A 18 3.05 -2.44 -0.09
C GLY A 18 1.66 -1.82 0.13
N MET A 19 0.62 -2.42 -0.45
CA MET A 19 -0.78 -2.00 -0.24
C MET A 19 -1.21 -2.16 1.22
N ALA A 20 -0.87 -3.28 1.86
CA ALA A 20 -1.16 -3.53 3.27
C ALA A 20 -0.56 -2.43 4.17
N VAL A 21 0.71 -2.07 3.93
CA VAL A 21 1.40 -1.00 4.66
C VAL A 21 0.77 0.37 4.39
N LEU A 22 0.55 0.70 3.11
CA LEU A 22 0.04 2.00 2.68
C LEU A 22 -1.35 2.27 3.25
N PHE A 23 -2.24 1.28 3.20
CA PHE A 23 -3.61 1.40 3.67
C PHE A 23 -3.78 1.04 5.16
N GLY A 24 -2.74 0.50 5.81
CA GLY A 24 -2.80 0.05 7.20
C GLY A 24 -3.83 -1.07 7.37
N LEU A 25 -3.79 -2.06 6.47
CA LEU A 25 -4.70 -3.19 6.44
C LEU A 25 -3.92 -4.51 6.59
N PRO A 26 -4.56 -5.55 7.15
CA PRO A 26 -4.00 -6.89 7.15
C PRO A 26 -3.68 -7.39 5.72
N LEU A 27 -2.56 -8.08 5.55
CA LEU A 27 -2.14 -8.60 4.24
C LEU A 27 -3.17 -9.59 3.65
N ASP A 28 -3.80 -10.42 4.48
CA ASP A 28 -4.82 -11.38 4.08
C ASP A 28 -6.07 -10.69 3.52
N GLU A 29 -6.46 -9.52 4.06
CA GLU A 29 -7.56 -8.71 3.53
C GLU A 29 -7.24 -8.21 2.10
N ILE A 30 -6.00 -7.74 1.87
CA ILE A 30 -5.55 -7.31 0.53
C ILE A 30 -5.54 -8.49 -0.45
N GLN A 31 -4.99 -9.63 -0.02
CA GLN A 31 -4.90 -10.84 -0.85
C GLN A 31 -6.27 -11.37 -1.22
N GLU A 32 -7.21 -11.41 -0.27
CA GLU A 32 -8.57 -11.86 -0.51
C GLU A 32 -9.30 -10.93 -1.48
N ALA A 33 -9.14 -9.60 -1.32
CA ALA A 33 -9.72 -8.65 -2.26
C ALA A 33 -9.12 -8.81 -3.67
N SER A 34 -7.81 -8.98 -3.79
CA SER A 34 -7.12 -9.21 -5.06
C SER A 34 -7.61 -10.50 -5.72
N ARG A 35 -7.80 -11.57 -4.95
CA ARG A 35 -8.34 -12.85 -5.43
C ARG A 35 -9.77 -12.71 -5.96
N ARG A 36 -10.61 -11.90 -5.30
CA ARG A 36 -12.00 -11.66 -5.71
C ARG A 36 -12.12 -10.85 -6.99
N ALA A 37 -11.20 -9.92 -7.25
CA ALA A 37 -11.18 -9.15 -8.49
C ALA A 37 -10.75 -10.00 -9.72
N GLY A 38 -10.16 -11.17 -9.51
CA GLY A 38 -9.70 -12.03 -10.60
C GLY A 38 -8.54 -11.43 -11.40
N THR A 39 -8.20 -12.08 -12.53
CA THR A 39 -7.04 -11.69 -13.38
C THR A 39 -7.37 -10.70 -14.48
N ASN A 40 -8.66 -10.42 -14.75
CA ASN A 40 -9.10 -9.64 -15.91
C ASN A 40 -9.83 -8.33 -15.57
N GLU A 41 -10.08 -8.04 -14.29
CA GLU A 41 -10.69 -6.77 -13.89
C GLU A 41 -9.65 -5.89 -13.20
N GLN A 42 -9.70 -4.59 -13.50
CA GLN A 42 -8.92 -3.59 -12.77
C GLN A 42 -9.29 -3.70 -11.30
N PHE A 43 -8.35 -4.09 -10.44
CA PHE A 43 -8.56 -4.13 -9.00
C PHE A 43 -8.95 -2.73 -8.51
N LEU A 44 -10.25 -2.52 -8.29
CA LEU A 44 -10.75 -1.24 -7.80
C LEU A 44 -10.50 -1.15 -6.30
N ILE A 45 -9.61 -0.25 -5.92
CA ILE A 45 -9.29 0.00 -4.52
C ILE A 45 -10.53 0.60 -3.84
N PRO A 46 -11.07 -0.02 -2.78
CA PRO A 46 -12.21 0.52 -2.04
C PRO A 46 -11.96 1.96 -1.55
N ALA A 47 -13.00 2.80 -1.57
CA ALA A 47 -12.90 4.20 -1.16
C ALA A 47 -12.40 4.35 0.30
N ASP A 48 -12.77 3.41 1.18
CA ASP A 48 -12.31 3.40 2.56
C ASP A 48 -10.82 3.11 2.71
N TRP A 49 -10.26 2.26 1.85
CA TRP A 49 -8.82 2.00 1.81
C TRP A 49 -8.08 3.24 1.34
N MET A 50 -8.59 3.91 0.28
CA MET A 50 -8.05 5.19 -0.17
C MET A 50 -8.09 6.26 0.92
N ARG A 51 -9.18 6.33 1.69
CA ARG A 51 -9.30 7.26 2.83
C ARG A 51 -8.25 6.96 3.90
N ARG A 52 -8.06 5.69 4.27
CA ARG A 52 -7.02 5.27 5.22
C ARG A 52 -5.61 5.61 4.72
N GLY A 53 -5.32 5.32 3.46
CA GLY A 53 -4.04 5.66 2.83
C GLY A 53 -3.75 7.16 2.87
N ARG A 54 -4.75 8.01 2.60
CA ARG A 54 -4.59 9.47 2.71
C ARG A 54 -4.31 9.93 4.14
N LEU A 55 -4.98 9.35 5.14
CA LEU A 55 -4.73 9.68 6.54
C LEU A 55 -3.30 9.29 6.94
N ARG A 56 -2.90 8.06 6.61
CA ARG A 56 -1.54 7.57 6.87
C ARG A 56 -0.46 8.38 6.14
N ALA A 57 -0.73 8.82 4.91
CA ALA A 57 0.18 9.71 4.19
C ALA A 57 0.35 11.06 4.89
N LYS A 58 -0.75 11.66 5.40
CA LYS A 58 -0.68 12.90 6.19
C LYS A 58 0.09 12.73 7.49
N GLU A 59 -0.12 11.62 8.19
CA GLU A 59 0.60 11.31 9.42
C GLU A 59 2.10 11.07 9.17
N ALA A 60 2.44 10.37 8.09
CA ALA A 60 3.83 10.19 7.68
C ALA A 60 4.47 11.53 7.30
N GLN A 61 3.76 12.35 6.51
CA GLN A 61 4.21 13.69 6.15
C GLN A 61 4.47 14.56 7.39
N ALA A 62 3.59 14.51 8.39
CA ALA A 62 3.79 15.25 9.63
C ALA A 62 5.00 14.76 10.43
N ALA A 63 5.36 13.47 10.31
CA ALA A 63 6.48 12.86 11.02
C ALA A 63 7.83 13.04 10.30
N THR A 64 7.85 12.99 8.97
CA THR A 64 9.08 12.99 8.17
C THR A 64 9.34 14.30 7.43
N GLY A 65 8.30 15.11 7.21
CA GLY A 65 8.35 16.30 6.35
C GLY A 65 8.28 15.99 4.85
N GLU A 66 8.29 14.71 4.47
CA GLU A 66 8.27 14.26 3.07
C GLU A 66 6.84 14.00 2.59
N THR A 67 6.58 14.21 1.29
CA THR A 67 5.22 14.18 0.73
C THR A 67 4.99 13.07 -0.29
N ASP A 68 6.03 12.31 -0.63
CA ASP A 68 5.93 11.23 -1.60
C ASP A 68 5.47 9.91 -0.94
N MET A 69 4.90 9.05 -1.78
CA MET A 69 4.37 7.76 -1.35
C MET A 69 5.46 6.82 -0.83
N HIS A 70 6.68 6.90 -1.37
CA HIS A 70 7.77 6.02 -0.97
C HIS A 70 8.15 6.29 0.49
N SER A 71 8.29 7.54 0.87
CA SER A 71 8.56 7.95 2.24
C SER A 71 7.46 7.57 3.21
N ALA A 72 6.19 7.71 2.81
CA ALA A 72 5.07 7.24 3.61
C ALA A 72 5.12 5.71 3.84
N LEU A 73 5.42 4.93 2.81
CA LEU A 73 5.58 3.48 2.90
C LEU A 73 6.74 3.10 3.83
N MET A 74 7.90 3.72 3.68
CA MET A 74 9.08 3.40 4.48
C MET A 74 8.89 3.78 5.96
N TYR A 75 8.25 4.91 6.24
CA TYR A 75 7.90 5.30 7.61
C TYR A 75 6.99 4.26 8.27
N TRP A 76 5.90 3.88 7.61
CA TRP A 76 4.93 2.94 8.18
C TRP A 76 5.46 1.51 8.24
N TYR A 77 6.23 1.07 7.25
CA TYR A 77 6.90 -0.23 7.28
C TYR A 77 7.95 -0.30 8.39
N GLY A 78 8.75 0.76 8.60
CA GLY A 78 9.69 0.81 9.72
C GLY A 78 9.01 0.84 11.09
N LYS A 79 7.83 1.45 11.18
CA LYS A 79 7.07 1.60 12.43
C LYS A 79 6.24 0.37 12.80
N GLU A 80 5.62 -0.27 11.82
CA GLU A 80 4.62 -1.32 12.05
C GLU A 80 4.91 -2.64 11.30
N GLY A 81 5.84 -2.65 10.35
CA GLY A 81 6.04 -3.78 9.45
C GLY A 81 4.86 -4.03 8.52
N VAL A 82 4.79 -5.25 7.97
CA VAL A 82 3.57 -5.74 7.30
C VAL A 82 2.71 -6.41 8.36
N ARG A 83 1.42 -6.04 8.39
CA ARG A 83 0.42 -6.62 9.29
C ARG A 83 -0.20 -7.88 8.74
#